data_AF-A0A2V9H4E9-F1
#
_entry.id   AF-A0A2V9H4E9-F1
#
_cell.length_a   1.000
_cell.length_b   1.000
_cell.length_c   1.000
_cell.angle_alpha   90.00
_cell.angle_beta   90.00
_cell.angle_gamma   90.00
#
_symmetry.space_group_name_H-M   'P 1'
#
loop_
_entity.id
_entity.type
_entity.pdbx_description
1 polymer ?
#
loop_
_entity_poly.entity_id
_entity_poly.type
_entity_poly.pdbx_seq_one_letter_code
_entity_poly.pdbx_strand_id
1 'polypeptide(L)'
;MSDERLLETRTESPAWMLPAIIVLGLLAVGGLAFGWNASSKLDATQQSVAAQLKTAQQSAQQDMSSLKDRLAQDEKASTDLQGDLKVVTGKLKITQGQLKKAREEAAKLNDATTEKLTALDTSVHSELATKATSDDVKTVDTKVVGVKTDLDATREDLKMARSEMGTLIARNHDEIDQLRRLGERDYVEFTITGKNKPQKVSNVTVELKGVNEKRNQFSVAMTVEDKRFEKKNRAMNE
;
A
#
# COMPACT_ATOMS: atom_id res chain seq x y z
N MET A 1 -144.16 -72.13 52.02
CA MET A 1 -143.94 -73.58 51.84
C MET A 1 -142.48 -73.78 51.53
N SER A 2 -141.89 -74.74 52.24
CA SER A 2 -140.63 -75.42 51.94
C SER A 2 -139.34 -74.70 52.31
N ASP A 3 -138.90 -75.01 53.54
CA ASP A 3 -137.51 -75.24 53.91
C ASP A 3 -136.70 -75.92 52.79
N GLU A 4 -135.42 -75.57 52.65
CA GLU A 4 -134.38 -76.57 52.90
C GLU A 4 -133.02 -75.93 53.21
N ARG A 5 -132.39 -76.55 54.21
CA ARG A 5 -131.19 -76.16 54.91
C ARG A 5 -129.98 -76.90 54.32
N LEU A 6 -128.87 -76.17 54.32
CA LEU A 6 -127.50 -76.59 54.69
C LEU A 6 -126.87 -77.80 53.98
N LEU A 7 -125.79 -77.52 53.26
CA LEU A 7 -124.55 -78.25 53.53
C LEU A 7 -123.45 -77.27 53.93
N GLU A 8 -123.15 -77.38 55.20
CA GLU A 8 -122.11 -76.73 55.96
C GLU A 8 -120.76 -77.38 55.62
N THR A 9 -119.78 -76.57 55.24
CA THR A 9 -118.36 -76.91 55.47
C THR A 9 -117.71 -75.72 56.14
N ARG A 10 -117.79 -75.75 57.46
CA ARG A 10 -116.96 -75.00 58.38
C ARG A 10 -115.50 -75.41 58.14
N THR A 11 -114.66 -74.48 57.72
CA THR A 11 -113.20 -74.68 57.73
C THR A 11 -112.58 -73.49 58.46
N GLU A 12 -112.36 -73.72 59.75
CA GLU A 12 -111.60 -72.88 60.67
C GLU A 12 -110.26 -72.50 60.01
N SER A 13 -110.10 -71.23 59.61
CA SER A 13 -108.83 -70.68 59.13
C SER A 13 -108.21 -69.80 60.21
N PRO A 14 -106.92 -69.98 60.53
CA PRO A 14 -106.32 -69.65 61.83
C PRO A 14 -106.07 -68.15 62.02
N ALA A 15 -106.20 -67.68 63.27
CA ALA A 15 -106.14 -66.26 63.67
C ALA A 15 -104.84 -65.48 63.30
N TRP A 16 -103.82 -66.14 62.75
CA TRP A 16 -102.57 -65.52 62.29
C TRP A 16 -102.57 -65.06 60.82
N MET A 17 -103.58 -65.42 60.02
CA MET A 17 -103.63 -65.01 58.60
C MET A 17 -103.96 -63.52 58.41
N LEU A 18 -104.81 -62.93 59.26
CA LEU A 18 -105.16 -61.51 59.18
C LEU A 18 -103.96 -60.56 59.38
N PRO A 19 -103.10 -60.71 60.40
CA PRO A 19 -101.93 -59.85 60.55
C PRO A 19 -100.91 -60.03 59.41
N ALA A 20 -100.76 -61.23 58.86
CA ALA A 20 -99.83 -61.50 57.76
C ALA A 20 -100.19 -60.72 56.48
N ILE A 21 -101.49 -60.64 56.15
CA ILE A 21 -101.97 -59.89 54.98
C ILE A 21 -101.73 -58.38 55.15
N ILE A 22 -101.91 -57.85 56.36
CA ILE A 22 -101.68 -56.43 56.66
C ILE A 22 -100.20 -56.07 56.49
N VAL A 23 -99.28 -56.90 57.00
CA VAL A 23 -97.83 -56.69 56.86
C VAL A 23 -97.43 -56.73 55.38
N LEU A 24 -97.98 -57.66 54.61
CA LEU A 24 -97.68 -57.78 53.19
C LEU A 24 -98.23 -56.59 52.37
N GLY A 25 -99.40 -56.07 52.74
CA GLY A 25 -99.97 -54.85 52.18
C GLY A 25 -99.10 -53.61 52.46
N LEU A 26 -98.60 -53.46 53.69
CA LEU A 26 -97.71 -52.35 54.06
C LEU A 26 -96.37 -52.41 53.32
N LEU A 27 -95.80 -53.61 53.14
CA LEU A 27 -94.60 -53.80 52.33
C LEU A 27 -94.82 -53.45 50.86
N ALA A 28 -95.98 -53.80 50.29
CA ALA A 28 -96.32 -53.45 48.91
C ALA A 28 -96.48 -51.92 48.72
N VAL A 29 -97.12 -51.23 49.66
CA VAL A 29 -97.26 -49.76 49.63
C VAL A 29 -95.92 -49.07 49.82
N GLY A 30 -95.09 -49.57 50.75
CA GLY A 30 -93.72 -49.08 50.95
C GLY A 30 -92.85 -49.23 49.70
N GLY A 31 -92.94 -50.39 49.02
CA GLY A 31 -92.24 -50.64 47.76
C GLY A 31 -92.68 -49.71 46.62
N LEU A 32 -93.98 -49.43 46.50
CA LEU A 32 -94.51 -48.51 45.49
C LEU A 32 -94.10 -47.05 45.77
N ALA A 33 -94.11 -46.62 47.03
CA ALA A 33 -93.67 -45.28 47.41
C ALA A 33 -92.17 -45.07 47.12
N PHE A 34 -91.34 -46.10 47.34
CA PHE A 34 -89.92 -46.05 47.00
C PHE A 34 -89.69 -46.04 45.47
N GLY A 35 -90.50 -46.79 44.72
CA GLY A 35 -90.45 -46.81 43.25
C GLY A 35 -90.77 -45.46 42.61
N TRP A 36 -91.77 -44.74 43.14
CA TRP A 36 -92.12 -43.39 42.65
C TRP A 36 -91.05 -42.34 42.98
N ASN A 37 -90.38 -42.44 44.14
CA ASN A 37 -89.31 -41.52 44.50
C ASN A 37 -88.03 -41.74 43.68
N ALA A 38 -87.74 -42.99 43.30
CA ALA A 38 -86.60 -43.33 42.45
C ALA A 38 -86.83 -42.95 40.97
N SER A 39 -88.06 -43.12 40.47
CA SER A 39 -88.39 -42.79 39.07
C SER A 39 -88.28 -41.29 38.76
N SER A 40 -88.60 -40.42 39.73
CA SER A 40 -88.50 -38.97 39.56
C SER A 40 -87.06 -38.42 39.58
N LYS A 41 -86.06 -39.22 39.99
CA LYS A 41 -84.63 -38.85 39.95
C LYS A 41 -83.92 -39.28 38.66
N LEU A 42 -84.51 -40.19 37.88
CA LEU A 42 -83.92 -40.67 36.63
C LEU A 42 -83.99 -39.61 35.52
N ASP A 43 -85.09 -38.87 35.40
CA ASP A 43 -85.23 -37.81 34.38
C ASP A 43 -84.27 -36.62 34.61
N ALA A 44 -84.09 -36.20 35.86
CA ALA A 44 -83.13 -35.14 36.21
C ALA A 44 -81.67 -35.56 35.98
N THR A 45 -81.36 -36.84 36.14
CA THR A 45 -80.02 -37.39 35.89
C THR A 45 -79.75 -37.49 34.39
N GLN A 46 -80.74 -37.88 33.59
CA GLN A 46 -80.59 -37.94 32.12
C GLN A 46 -80.39 -36.55 31.50
N GLN A 47 -81.08 -35.53 32.02
CA GLN A 47 -80.94 -34.16 31.51
C GLN A 47 -79.59 -33.51 31.85
N SER A 48 -79.06 -33.76 33.05
CA SER A 48 -77.72 -33.28 33.44
C SER A 48 -76.59 -33.98 32.69
N VAL A 49 -76.74 -35.27 32.40
CA VAL A 49 -75.79 -36.02 31.55
C VAL A 49 -75.83 -35.51 30.10
N ALA A 50 -77.00 -35.22 29.54
CA ALA A 50 -77.12 -34.63 28.20
C ALA A 50 -76.48 -33.23 28.11
N ALA A 51 -76.65 -32.39 29.15
CA ALA A 51 -76.03 -31.08 29.23
C ALA A 51 -74.50 -31.16 29.36
N GLN A 52 -73.99 -32.11 30.16
CA GLN A 52 -72.56 -32.36 30.27
C GLN A 52 -71.97 -32.89 28.96
N LEU A 53 -72.67 -33.78 28.25
CA LEU A 53 -72.21 -34.30 26.96
C LEU A 53 -72.12 -33.20 25.90
N LYS A 54 -73.10 -32.29 25.85
CA LYS A 54 -73.06 -31.13 24.95
C LYS A 54 -71.91 -30.18 25.27
N THR A 55 -71.66 -29.94 26.55
CA THR A 55 -70.55 -29.07 27.00
C THR A 55 -69.19 -29.71 26.72
N ALA A 56 -69.04 -31.02 26.99
CA ALA A 56 -67.84 -31.79 26.68
C ALA A 56 -67.58 -31.89 25.17
N GLN A 57 -68.63 -32.03 24.36
CA GLN A 57 -68.50 -31.99 22.91
C GLN A 57 -68.05 -30.62 22.42
N GLN A 58 -68.58 -29.54 23.01
CA GLN A 58 -68.22 -28.17 22.65
C GLN A 58 -66.78 -27.82 23.08
N SER A 59 -66.33 -28.27 24.25
CA SER A 59 -64.92 -28.10 24.67
C SER A 59 -63.98 -28.92 23.79
N ALA A 60 -64.34 -30.17 23.45
CA ALA A 60 -63.56 -30.98 22.51
C ALA A 60 -63.47 -30.33 21.12
N GLN A 61 -64.53 -29.66 20.66
CA GLN A 61 -64.54 -28.91 19.40
C GLN A 61 -63.60 -27.68 19.47
N GLN A 62 -63.60 -26.96 20.59
CA GLN A 62 -62.72 -25.80 20.81
C GLN A 62 -61.25 -26.23 20.92
N ASP A 63 -60.96 -27.31 21.65
CA ASP A 63 -59.62 -27.86 21.78
C ASP A 63 -59.08 -28.30 20.41
N MET A 64 -59.90 -28.97 19.60
CA MET A 64 -59.55 -29.35 18.23
C MET A 64 -59.27 -28.13 17.32
N SER A 65 -60.03 -27.04 17.47
CA SER A 65 -59.76 -25.79 16.74
C SER A 65 -58.42 -25.19 17.16
N SER A 66 -58.15 -25.12 18.47
CA SER A 66 -56.91 -24.56 18.99
C SER A 66 -55.67 -25.38 18.60
N LEU A 67 -55.82 -26.71 18.54
CA LEU A 67 -54.78 -27.62 18.08
C LEU A 67 -54.51 -27.44 16.58
N LYS A 68 -55.56 -27.23 15.77
CA LYS A 68 -55.40 -26.91 14.34
C LYS A 68 -54.70 -25.56 14.13
N ASP A 69 -55.07 -24.55 14.91
CA ASP A 69 -54.43 -23.23 14.82
C ASP A 69 -52.95 -23.29 15.23
N ARG A 70 -52.62 -24.03 16.29
CA ARG A 70 -51.24 -24.30 16.70
C ARG A 70 -50.46 -25.07 15.63
N LEU A 71 -51.05 -26.11 15.04
CA LEU A 71 -50.40 -26.88 13.99
C LEU A 71 -50.15 -26.02 12.75
N ALA A 72 -51.11 -25.19 12.35
CA ALA A 72 -50.95 -24.25 11.23
C ALA A 72 -49.89 -23.16 11.54
N GLN A 73 -49.79 -22.73 12.79
CA GLN A 73 -48.78 -21.78 13.23
C GLN A 73 -47.38 -22.41 13.26
N ASP A 74 -47.25 -23.65 13.73
CA ASP A 74 -45.99 -24.40 13.75
C ASP A 74 -45.53 -24.76 12.33
N GLU A 75 -46.46 -25.10 11.44
CA GLU A 75 -46.16 -25.37 10.02
C GLU A 75 -45.68 -24.10 9.30
N LYS A 76 -46.29 -22.95 9.59
CA LYS A 76 -45.80 -21.64 9.12
C LYS A 76 -44.42 -21.31 9.68
N ALA A 77 -44.22 -21.46 10.99
CA ALA A 77 -42.92 -21.19 11.62
C ALA A 77 -41.82 -22.10 11.07
N SER A 78 -42.11 -23.38 10.81
CA SER A 78 -41.18 -24.32 10.20
C SER A 78 -40.83 -23.94 8.75
N THR A 79 -41.81 -23.45 7.98
CA THR A 79 -41.61 -22.97 6.61
C THR A 79 -40.77 -21.70 6.57
N ASP A 80 -41.05 -20.75 7.46
CA ASP A 80 -40.30 -19.50 7.59
C ASP A 80 -38.85 -19.77 8.05
N LEU A 81 -38.66 -20.64 9.05
CA LEU A 81 -37.33 -21.08 9.50
C LEU A 81 -36.52 -21.74 8.38
N GLN A 82 -37.15 -22.54 7.52
CA GLN A 82 -36.48 -23.11 6.34
C GLN A 82 -36.10 -22.04 5.31
N GLY A 83 -36.97 -21.05 5.10
CA GLY A 83 -36.70 -19.90 4.24
C GLY A 83 -35.49 -19.10 4.75
N ASP A 84 -35.49 -18.77 6.03
CA ASP A 84 -34.42 -18.02 6.69
C ASP A 84 -33.10 -18.80 6.67
N LEU A 85 -33.11 -20.10 6.96
CA LEU A 85 -31.91 -20.93 6.87
C LEU A 85 -31.35 -20.97 5.44
N LYS A 86 -32.22 -21.03 4.42
CA LYS A 86 -31.80 -21.03 3.01
C LYS A 86 -31.19 -19.68 2.61
N VAL A 87 -31.77 -18.58 3.06
CA VAL A 87 -31.23 -17.22 2.81
C VAL A 87 -29.89 -17.05 3.52
N VAL A 88 -29.80 -17.40 4.81
CA VAL A 88 -28.55 -17.30 5.58
C VAL A 88 -27.47 -18.19 4.97
N THR A 89 -27.79 -19.43 4.61
CA THR A 89 -26.86 -20.34 3.91
C THR A 89 -26.41 -19.76 2.57
N GLY A 90 -27.32 -19.17 1.80
CA GLY A 90 -27.01 -18.49 0.55
C GLY A 90 -26.07 -17.29 0.74
N LYS A 91 -26.38 -16.43 1.73
CA LYS A 91 -25.54 -15.27 2.08
C LYS A 91 -24.15 -15.69 2.55
N LEU A 92 -24.05 -16.73 3.38
CA LEU A 92 -22.77 -17.29 3.84
C LEU A 92 -21.95 -17.89 2.69
N LYS A 93 -22.59 -18.60 1.75
CA LYS A 93 -21.91 -19.11 0.55
C LYS A 93 -21.41 -17.96 -0.35
N ILE A 94 -22.21 -16.92 -0.52
CA ILE A 94 -21.82 -15.72 -1.29
C ILE A 94 -20.64 -15.00 -0.61
N THR A 95 -20.69 -14.81 0.72
CA THR A 95 -19.60 -14.15 1.46
C THR A 95 -18.32 -14.98 1.47
N GLN A 96 -18.40 -16.31 1.62
CA GLN A 96 -17.21 -17.17 1.48
C GLN A 96 -16.64 -17.15 0.06
N GLY A 97 -17.48 -17.15 -0.98
CA GLY A 97 -17.05 -17.05 -2.37
C GLY A 97 -16.38 -15.71 -2.69
N GLN A 98 -16.93 -14.60 -2.16
CA GLN A 98 -16.35 -13.27 -2.26
C GLN A 98 -15.02 -13.18 -1.50
N LEU A 99 -14.93 -13.76 -0.30
CA LEU A 99 -13.70 -13.80 0.48
C LEU A 99 -12.60 -14.62 -0.22
N LYS A 100 -12.96 -15.74 -0.85
CA LYS A 100 -12.01 -16.56 -1.63
C LYS A 100 -11.50 -15.80 -2.85
N LYS A 101 -12.39 -15.15 -3.61
CA LYS A 101 -12.00 -14.30 -4.75
C LYS A 101 -11.11 -13.12 -4.32
N ALA A 102 -11.48 -12.42 -3.25
CA ALA A 102 -10.68 -11.31 -2.72
C ALA A 102 -9.29 -11.78 -2.26
N ARG A 103 -9.19 -12.97 -1.65
CA ARG A 103 -7.89 -13.57 -1.29
C ARG A 103 -7.07 -13.98 -2.51
N GLU A 104 -7.68 -14.59 -3.53
CA GLU A 104 -6.99 -14.96 -4.78
C GLU A 104 -6.51 -13.72 -5.55
N GLU A 105 -7.32 -12.67 -5.61
CA GLU A 105 -6.98 -11.40 -6.24
C GLU A 105 -5.90 -10.65 -5.46
N ALA A 106 -5.98 -10.64 -4.12
CA ALA A 106 -4.93 -10.10 -3.27
C ALA A 106 -3.62 -10.90 -3.39
N ALA A 107 -3.67 -12.23 -3.48
CA ALA A 107 -2.48 -13.06 -3.71
C ALA A 107 -1.83 -12.73 -5.06
N LYS A 108 -2.62 -12.69 -6.15
CA LYS A 108 -2.11 -12.29 -7.48
C LYS A 108 -1.53 -10.87 -7.51
N LEU A 109 -2.16 -9.93 -6.80
CA LEU A 109 -1.64 -8.57 -6.65
C LEU A 109 -0.31 -8.55 -5.90
N ASN A 110 -0.18 -9.33 -4.82
CA ASN A 110 1.06 -9.43 -4.07
C ASN A 110 2.17 -10.08 -4.91
N ASP A 111 1.87 -11.14 -5.66
CA ASP A 111 2.83 -11.81 -6.54
C ASP A 111 3.30 -10.86 -7.65
N ALA A 112 2.37 -10.19 -8.34
CA ALA A 112 2.70 -9.21 -9.38
C ALA A 112 3.45 -7.98 -8.82
N THR A 113 3.14 -7.56 -7.59
CA THR A 113 3.88 -6.48 -6.91
C THR A 113 5.28 -6.94 -6.55
N THR A 114 5.45 -8.17 -6.06
CA THR A 114 6.75 -8.75 -5.73
C THR A 114 7.61 -8.90 -6.97
N GLU A 115 7.07 -9.41 -8.09
CA GLU A 115 7.78 -9.48 -9.37
C GLU A 115 8.19 -8.10 -9.89
N LYS A 116 7.29 -7.11 -9.81
CA LYS A 116 7.63 -5.74 -10.21
C LYS A 116 8.70 -5.13 -9.31
N LEU A 117 8.67 -5.43 -8.02
CA LEU A 117 9.64 -4.91 -7.07
C LEU A 117 11.01 -5.57 -7.27
N THR A 118 11.07 -6.88 -7.52
CA THR A 118 12.33 -7.57 -7.83
C THR A 118 12.88 -7.17 -9.20
N ALA A 119 12.03 -6.99 -10.21
CA ALA A 119 12.44 -6.47 -11.51
C ALA A 119 12.95 -5.03 -11.40
N LEU A 120 12.27 -4.18 -10.63
CA LEU A 120 12.70 -2.80 -10.38
C LEU A 120 14.03 -2.78 -9.63
N ASP A 121 14.16 -3.56 -8.56
CA ASP A 121 15.40 -3.67 -7.77
C ASP A 121 16.55 -4.16 -8.65
N THR A 122 16.34 -5.19 -9.48
CA THR A 122 17.34 -5.67 -10.45
C THR A 122 17.70 -4.60 -11.48
N SER A 123 16.72 -3.88 -12.02
CA SER A 123 16.96 -2.82 -13.02
C SER A 123 17.72 -1.64 -12.42
N VAL A 124 17.35 -1.20 -11.22
CA VAL A 124 18.02 -0.10 -10.50
C VAL A 124 19.42 -0.54 -10.11
N HIS A 125 19.61 -1.77 -9.62
CA HIS A 125 20.93 -2.28 -9.29
C HIS A 125 21.81 -2.41 -10.54
N SER A 126 21.26 -2.86 -11.68
CA SER A 126 21.98 -2.96 -12.95
C SER A 126 22.31 -1.58 -13.53
N GLU A 127 21.37 -0.65 -13.55
CA GLU A 127 21.59 0.72 -14.04
C GLU A 127 22.56 1.49 -13.13
N LEU A 128 22.45 1.34 -11.81
CA LEU A 128 23.35 1.97 -10.86
C LEU A 128 24.75 1.35 -10.91
N ALA A 129 24.85 0.02 -11.04
CA ALA A 129 26.12 -0.64 -11.25
C ALA A 129 26.77 -0.23 -12.58
N THR A 130 25.99 0.03 -13.63
CA THR A 130 26.52 0.40 -14.96
C THR A 130 26.86 1.89 -15.06
N LYS A 131 26.05 2.79 -14.48
CA LYS A 131 26.27 4.25 -14.56
C LYS A 131 27.15 4.81 -13.45
N ALA A 132 27.29 4.09 -12.34
CA ALA A 132 28.17 4.43 -11.24
C ALA A 132 29.17 3.30 -10.98
N THR A 133 29.69 2.67 -12.03
CA THR A 133 30.88 1.82 -11.89
C THR A 133 31.95 2.67 -11.21
N SER A 134 32.41 2.23 -10.03
CA SER A 134 33.54 2.83 -9.33
C SER A 134 34.76 3.00 -10.25
N ASP A 135 34.85 2.17 -11.30
CA ASP A 135 35.91 2.18 -12.30
C ASP A 135 35.85 3.39 -13.25
N ASP A 136 34.68 3.86 -13.65
CA ASP A 136 34.55 5.08 -14.47
C ASP A 136 34.98 6.30 -13.64
N VAL A 137 34.58 6.36 -12.38
CA VAL A 137 34.98 7.43 -11.45
C VAL A 137 36.49 7.40 -11.21
N LYS A 138 37.09 6.22 -10.98
CA LYS A 138 38.55 6.06 -10.86
C LYS A 138 39.30 6.44 -12.13
N THR A 139 38.73 6.12 -13.30
CA THR A 139 39.32 6.47 -14.59
C THR A 139 39.32 7.97 -14.81
N VAL A 140 38.21 8.65 -14.48
CA VAL A 140 38.11 10.11 -14.53
C VAL A 140 39.09 10.75 -13.54
N ASP A 141 39.16 10.27 -12.30
CA ASP A 141 40.09 10.77 -11.29
C ASP A 141 41.55 10.65 -11.76
N THR A 142 41.93 9.48 -12.29
CA THR A 142 43.27 9.25 -12.87
C THR A 142 43.56 10.22 -14.02
N LYS A 143 42.59 10.45 -14.92
CA LYS A 143 42.74 11.42 -16.03
C LYS A 143 42.89 12.85 -15.51
N VAL A 144 42.14 13.23 -14.49
CA VAL A 144 42.21 14.58 -13.88
C VAL A 144 43.55 14.79 -13.19
N VAL A 145 44.07 13.78 -12.49
CA VAL A 145 45.43 13.82 -11.90
C VAL A 145 46.49 13.93 -12.98
N GLY A 146 46.37 13.16 -14.08
CA GLY A 146 47.25 13.26 -15.23
C GLY A 146 47.25 14.67 -15.84
N VAL A 147 46.07 15.21 -16.14
CA VAL A 147 45.93 16.57 -16.71
C VAL A 147 46.48 17.64 -15.77
N LYS A 148 46.27 17.52 -14.45
CA LYS A 148 46.89 18.44 -13.47
C LYS A 148 48.42 18.38 -13.54
N THR A 149 48.98 17.17 -13.58
CA THR A 149 50.43 16.95 -13.67
C THR A 149 50.99 17.54 -14.96
N ASP A 150 50.35 17.29 -16.09
CA ASP A 150 50.74 17.83 -17.40
C ASP A 150 50.65 19.37 -17.43
N LEU A 151 49.62 19.93 -16.79
CA LEU A 151 49.44 21.38 -16.69
C LEU A 151 50.51 22.03 -15.81
N ASP A 152 50.86 21.40 -14.69
CA ASP A 152 51.94 21.88 -13.82
C ASP A 152 53.31 21.79 -14.52
N ALA A 153 53.57 20.71 -15.26
CA ALA A 153 54.76 20.57 -16.10
C ALA A 153 54.81 21.66 -17.19
N THR A 154 53.71 21.86 -17.93
CA THR A 154 53.61 22.90 -18.95
C THR A 154 53.82 24.29 -18.37
N ARG A 155 53.32 24.54 -17.15
CA ARG A 155 53.48 25.82 -16.47
C ARG A 155 54.94 26.08 -16.10
N GLU A 156 55.65 25.07 -15.62
CA GLU A 156 57.07 25.20 -15.31
C GLU A 156 57.90 25.35 -16.59
N ASP A 157 57.61 24.60 -17.65
CA ASP A 157 58.23 24.75 -18.96
C ASP A 157 58.02 26.17 -19.51
N LEU A 158 56.81 26.72 -19.40
CA LEU A 158 56.52 28.09 -19.84
C LEU A 158 57.27 29.13 -19.02
N LYS A 159 57.47 28.88 -17.72
CA LYS A 159 58.23 29.76 -16.82
C LYS A 159 59.72 29.71 -17.13
N MET A 160 60.27 28.53 -17.39
CA MET A 160 61.65 28.34 -17.84
C MET A 160 61.86 29.01 -19.20
N ALA A 161 60.98 28.75 -20.18
CA ALA A 161 61.03 29.37 -21.50
C ALA A 161 60.94 30.89 -21.43
N ARG A 162 60.06 31.45 -20.58
CA ARG A 162 60.01 32.90 -20.31
C ARG A 162 61.30 33.42 -19.71
N SER A 163 61.91 32.69 -18.78
CA SER A 163 63.17 33.09 -18.14
C SER A 163 64.34 33.07 -19.11
N GLU A 164 64.45 32.02 -19.93
CA GLU A 164 65.51 31.90 -20.94
C GLU A 164 65.30 32.95 -22.04
N MET A 165 64.08 33.09 -22.56
CA MET A 165 63.76 34.04 -23.62
C MET A 165 63.85 35.51 -23.15
N GLY A 166 63.58 35.80 -21.88
CA GLY A 166 63.78 37.12 -21.28
C GLY A 166 65.26 37.54 -21.21
N THR A 167 66.19 36.58 -21.25
CA THR A 167 67.63 36.84 -21.29
C THR A 167 68.23 36.86 -22.70
N LEU A 168 67.47 36.48 -23.74
CA LEU A 168 67.95 36.51 -25.11
C LEU A 168 68.08 37.96 -25.61
N ILE A 169 69.29 38.33 -26.01
CA ILE A 169 69.56 39.53 -26.79
C ILE A 169 69.20 39.17 -28.24
N ALA A 170 68.11 39.73 -28.78
CA ALA A 170 67.73 39.49 -30.17
C ALA A 170 68.85 39.90 -31.13
N ARG A 171 69.13 39.02 -32.10
CA ARG A 171 70.22 39.19 -33.09
C ARG A 171 69.72 39.64 -34.45
N ASN A 172 68.44 39.46 -34.74
CA ASN A 172 67.81 39.83 -35.99
C ASN A 172 66.48 40.57 -35.76
N HIS A 173 65.95 41.19 -36.81
CA HIS A 173 64.71 41.97 -36.78
C HIS A 173 63.51 41.11 -36.33
N ASP A 174 63.41 39.87 -36.80
CA ASP A 174 62.30 38.96 -36.50
C ASP A 174 62.24 38.58 -35.00
N GLU A 175 63.41 38.39 -34.36
CA GLU A 175 63.53 38.12 -32.93
C GLU A 175 63.18 39.36 -32.08
N ILE A 176 63.51 40.57 -32.56
CA ILE A 176 63.11 41.83 -31.89
C ILE A 176 61.58 41.95 -31.87
N ASP A 177 60.92 41.61 -32.96
CA ASP A 177 59.45 41.65 -33.05
C ASP A 177 58.78 40.62 -32.13
N GLN A 178 59.39 39.45 -31.93
CA GLN A 178 58.94 38.50 -30.92
C GLN A 178 59.13 39.03 -29.49
N LEU A 179 60.28 39.64 -29.18
CA LEU A 179 60.52 40.24 -27.87
C LEU A 179 59.61 41.46 -27.60
N ARG A 180 59.25 42.24 -28.62
CA ARG A 180 58.28 43.34 -28.50
C ARG A 180 56.87 42.83 -28.15
N ARG A 181 56.46 41.67 -28.66
CA ARG A 181 55.18 41.02 -28.30
C ARG A 181 55.14 40.49 -26.87
N LEU A 182 56.31 40.17 -26.29
CA LEU A 182 56.44 39.75 -24.90
C LEU A 182 56.37 40.91 -23.89
N GLY A 183 56.45 42.17 -24.35
CA GLY A 183 55.94 43.34 -23.63
C GLY A 183 56.78 43.87 -22.46
N GLU A 184 57.95 43.30 -22.16
CA GLU A 184 58.76 43.72 -21.00
C GLU A 184 59.84 44.76 -21.34
N ARG A 185 60.13 45.06 -22.62
CA ARG A 185 61.23 45.95 -23.03
C ARG A 185 60.93 46.76 -24.31
N ASP A 186 61.33 48.03 -24.33
CA ASP A 186 61.25 48.91 -25.49
C ASP A 186 62.52 48.81 -26.35
N TYR A 187 62.39 48.27 -27.57
CA TYR A 187 63.49 48.14 -28.54
C TYR A 187 63.40 49.24 -29.62
N VAL A 188 64.54 49.87 -29.92
CA VAL A 188 64.67 50.91 -30.97
C VAL A 188 65.71 50.48 -31.99
N GLU A 189 65.32 50.40 -33.25
CA GLU A 189 66.22 50.10 -34.37
C GLU A 189 66.82 51.39 -34.93
N PHE A 190 68.12 51.37 -35.25
CA PHE A 190 68.82 52.51 -35.82
C PHE A 190 69.93 52.06 -36.79
N THR A 191 70.23 52.91 -37.77
CA THR A 191 71.32 52.68 -38.74
C THR A 191 72.34 53.81 -38.64
N ILE A 192 73.63 53.47 -38.53
CA ILE A 192 74.73 54.43 -38.53
C ILE A 192 75.42 54.42 -39.90
N THR A 193 75.34 55.53 -40.63
CA THR A 193 75.84 55.67 -42.01
C THR A 193 77.27 56.22 -42.11
N GLY A 194 78.08 56.15 -41.04
CA GLY A 194 79.48 56.61 -41.10
C GLY A 194 80.32 56.35 -39.85
N LYS A 195 81.64 56.29 -40.05
CA LYS A 195 82.64 56.17 -38.96
C LYS A 195 82.83 57.53 -38.26
N ASN A 196 83.00 57.50 -36.93
CA ASN A 196 83.20 58.67 -36.05
C ASN A 196 82.13 59.76 -36.17
N LYS A 197 80.91 59.38 -36.57
CA LYS A 197 79.74 60.27 -36.56
C LYS A 197 78.84 59.87 -35.40
N PRO A 198 78.79 60.66 -34.31
CA PRO A 198 77.86 60.38 -33.22
C PRO A 198 76.43 60.60 -33.69
N GLN A 199 75.56 59.63 -33.42
CA GLN A 199 74.14 59.67 -33.76
C GLN A 199 73.33 59.49 -32.47
N LYS A 200 72.40 60.40 -32.23
CA LYS A 200 71.49 60.32 -31.08
C LYS A 200 70.35 59.36 -31.39
N VAL A 201 70.17 58.36 -30.55
CA VAL A 201 69.10 57.36 -30.65
C VAL A 201 68.36 57.37 -29.32
N SER A 202 67.18 57.98 -29.30
CA SER A 202 66.40 58.21 -28.07
C SER A 202 67.20 58.97 -26.99
N ASN A 203 67.46 58.36 -25.83
CA ASN A 203 68.19 58.90 -24.70
C ASN A 203 69.71 58.60 -24.72
N VAL A 204 70.19 57.86 -25.71
CA VAL A 204 71.61 57.48 -25.82
C VAL A 204 72.25 58.04 -27.09
N THR A 205 73.54 58.32 -27.04
CA THR A 205 74.33 58.69 -28.24
C THR A 205 75.23 57.54 -28.62
N VAL A 206 75.08 57.03 -29.84
CA VAL A 206 75.85 55.90 -30.35
C VAL A 206 76.80 56.37 -31.45
N GLU A 207 78.04 55.90 -31.42
CA GLU A 207 79.08 56.27 -32.37
C GLU A 207 79.84 55.02 -32.83
N LEU A 208 79.92 54.82 -34.15
CA LEU A 208 80.75 53.77 -34.74
C LEU A 208 82.21 54.23 -34.82
N LYS A 209 83.09 53.65 -33.99
CA LYS A 209 84.53 54.01 -33.94
C LYS A 209 85.35 53.36 -35.04
N GLY A 210 84.99 52.14 -35.42
CA GLY A 210 85.75 51.41 -36.42
C GLY A 210 85.04 50.15 -36.87
N VAL A 211 85.34 49.75 -38.09
CA VAL A 211 84.90 48.49 -38.69
C VAL A 211 86.11 47.86 -39.36
N ASN A 212 86.34 46.60 -39.07
CA ASN A 212 87.36 45.74 -39.66
C ASN A 212 86.67 44.61 -40.43
N GLU A 213 86.45 44.85 -41.72
CA GLU A 213 85.76 43.92 -42.61
C GLU A 213 86.49 42.59 -42.75
N LYS A 214 87.83 42.57 -42.71
CA LYS A 214 88.62 41.34 -42.81
C LYS A 214 88.45 40.40 -41.62
N ARG A 215 88.14 40.95 -40.44
CA ARG A 215 87.97 40.18 -39.20
C ARG A 215 86.51 40.15 -38.74
N ASN A 216 85.57 40.70 -39.52
CA ASN A 216 84.16 40.87 -39.15
C ASN A 216 83.99 41.47 -37.75
N GLN A 217 84.79 42.49 -37.43
CA GLN A 217 84.80 43.13 -36.13
C GLN A 217 84.41 44.60 -36.23
N PHE A 218 83.70 45.10 -35.23
CA PHE A 218 83.35 46.50 -35.10
C PHE A 218 83.63 47.02 -33.69
N SER A 219 83.83 48.33 -33.58
CA SER A 219 84.00 49.04 -32.32
C SER A 219 82.96 50.14 -32.23
N VAL A 220 82.15 50.14 -31.18
CA VAL A 220 81.06 51.10 -30.95
C VAL A 220 81.23 51.73 -29.58
N ALA A 221 80.99 53.03 -29.51
CA ALA A 221 80.89 53.76 -28.26
C ALA A 221 79.46 54.25 -28.06
N MET A 222 78.95 54.09 -26.85
CA MET A 222 77.65 54.56 -26.40
C MET A 222 77.84 55.54 -25.25
N THR A 223 77.16 56.67 -25.31
CA THR A 223 77.16 57.69 -24.24
C THR A 223 75.75 57.82 -23.69
N VAL A 224 75.59 57.64 -22.38
CA VAL A 224 74.32 57.71 -21.66
C VAL A 224 74.53 58.64 -20.48
N GLU A 225 73.79 59.75 -20.40
CA GLU A 225 73.79 60.67 -19.24
C GLU A 225 75.20 60.89 -18.66
N ASP A 226 76.14 61.32 -19.51
CA ASP A 226 77.54 61.62 -19.16
C ASP A 226 78.50 60.43 -18.94
N LYS A 227 78.03 59.18 -19.02
CA LYS A 227 78.89 57.99 -19.01
C LYS A 227 79.13 57.47 -20.41
N ARG A 228 80.40 57.30 -20.78
CA ARG A 228 80.83 56.73 -22.06
C ARG A 228 81.24 55.26 -21.88
N PHE A 229 80.54 54.37 -22.58
CA PHE A 229 80.84 52.96 -22.67
C PHE A 229 81.40 52.64 -24.05
N GLU A 230 82.57 52.04 -24.12
CA GLU A 230 83.18 51.64 -25.38
C GLU A 230 83.30 50.12 -25.45
N LYS A 231 82.79 49.53 -26.53
CA LYS A 231 82.98 48.12 -26.86
C LYS A 231 83.90 48.04 -28.08
N LYS A 232 85.10 47.48 -27.89
CA LYS A 232 86.12 47.32 -28.94
C LYS A 232 86.12 45.90 -29.50
N ASN A 233 86.37 45.77 -30.81
CA ASN A 233 86.58 44.49 -31.51
C ASN A 233 85.46 43.44 -31.30
N ARG A 234 84.19 43.88 -31.28
CA ARG A 234 83.04 42.98 -31.17
C ARG A 234 82.79 42.30 -32.51
N ALA A 235 82.43 41.02 -32.49
CA ALA A 235 82.10 40.28 -33.71
C ALA A 235 80.73 40.74 -34.25
N MET A 236 80.54 40.73 -35.56
CA MET A 236 79.28 41.13 -36.20
C MET A 236 78.05 40.27 -35.83
N ASN A 237 78.24 39.09 -35.23
CA ASN A 237 77.17 38.12 -34.91
C ASN A 237 76.90 37.97 -33.40
N GLU A 238 77.15 38.99 -32.59
CA GLU A 238 76.82 38.95 -31.16
C GLU A 238 75.39 39.41 -30.87
#